data_AF-A0A349NZM2-F1
#
_entry.id   AF-A0A349NZM2-F1
#
_cell.length_a   1.000
_cell.length_b   1.000
_cell.length_c   1.000
_cell.angle_alpha   90.00
_cell.angle_beta   90.00
_cell.angle_gamma   90.00
#
_symmetry.space_group_name_H-M   'P 1'
#
loop_
_entity.id
_entity.type
_entity.pdbx_description
1 polymer ?
#
loop_
_entity_poly.entity_id
_entity_poly.type
_entity_poly.pdbx_seq_one_letter_code
_entity_poly.pdbx_strand_id
1 'polypeptide(L)'
;MLLEEKARLESELSHVGYKNPEIEGDWQPAATDLNEPTADINDTASGIEVFENNAAVEVELEARLMEVDAALVRMEANTYGVCRVCNNPIEDARLHANPAAATCIAHREG
;
A
#
# COMPACT_ATOMS: atom_id res chain seq x y z
N MET A 1 -7.45 -5.54 -11.95
CA MET A 1 -6.64 -6.68 -11.47
C MET A 1 -5.41 -6.23 -10.67
N LEU A 2 -4.56 -5.30 -11.13
CA LEU A 2 -3.56 -4.66 -10.25
C LEU A 2 -3.60 -3.14 -10.35
N LEU A 3 -3.80 -2.59 -11.56
CA LEU A 3 -4.00 -1.15 -11.76
C LEU A 3 -5.24 -0.61 -11.02
N GLU A 4 -6.34 -1.37 -11.02
CA GLU A 4 -7.55 -1.02 -10.26
C GLU A 4 -7.29 -1.06 -8.74
N GLU A 5 -6.49 -2.01 -8.27
CA GLU A 5 -6.14 -2.12 -6.85
C GLU A 5 -5.22 -0.97 -6.44
N LYS A 6 -4.23 -0.64 -7.28
CA LYS A 6 -3.38 0.55 -7.10
C LYS A 6 -4.23 1.81 -6.94
N ALA A 7 -5.14 2.05 -7.89
CA ALA A 7 -6.01 3.22 -7.85
C ALA A 7 -6.89 3.27 -6.60
N ARG A 8 -7.39 2.11 -6.13
CA ARG A 8 -8.15 2.00 -4.88
C ARG A 8 -7.29 2.36 -3.67
N LEU A 9 -6.09 1.78 -3.55
CA LEU A 9 -5.16 2.05 -2.44
C LEU A 9 -4.74 3.52 -2.40
N GLU A 10 -4.44 4.13 -3.56
CA GLU A 10 -4.11 5.55 -3.63
C GLU A 10 -5.29 6.45 -3.21
N SER A 11 -6.53 6.03 -3.51
CA SER A 11 -7.73 6.72 -3.04
C SER A 11 -7.89 6.60 -1.52
N GLU A 12 -7.71 5.41 -0.95
CA GLU A 12 -7.83 5.19 0.50
C GLU A 12 -6.73 5.95 1.27
N LEU A 13 -5.49 5.93 0.78
CA LEU A 13 -4.38 6.69 1.35
C LEU A 13 -4.67 8.20 1.35
N SER A 14 -5.32 8.73 0.31
CA SER A 14 -5.69 10.15 0.25
C SER A 14 -6.69 10.59 1.32
N HIS A 15 -7.38 9.66 1.98
CA HIS A 15 -8.31 9.96 3.07
C HIS A 15 -7.65 9.98 4.45
N VAL A 16 -6.45 9.39 4.58
CA VAL A 16 -5.71 9.30 5.86
C VAL A 16 -4.39 10.06 5.85
N GLY A 17 -3.94 10.50 4.68
CA GLY A 17 -2.64 11.15 4.52
C GLY A 17 -2.49 11.88 3.18
N TYR A 18 -1.25 12.29 2.91
CA TYR A 18 -0.86 13.00 1.70
C TYR A 18 0.46 12.47 1.16
N LYS A 19 0.65 12.56 -0.15
CA LYS A 19 1.89 12.16 -0.81
C LYS A 19 3.01 13.14 -0.46
N ASN A 20 4.18 12.61 -0.12
CA ASN A 20 5.38 13.40 0.03
C ASN A 20 5.91 13.80 -1.37
N PRO A 21 6.05 15.10 -1.67
CA PRO A 21 6.56 15.54 -2.97
C PRO A 21 8.06 15.27 -3.16
N GLU A 22 8.80 14.99 -2.09
CA GLU A 22 10.25 14.78 -2.12
C GLU A 22 10.63 13.31 -2.41
N ILE A 23 9.74 12.36 -2.09
CA ILE A 23 9.99 10.93 -2.20
C ILE A 23 8.81 10.28 -2.93
N GLU A 24 9.06 9.76 -4.13
CA GLU A 24 8.02 9.08 -4.92
C GLU A 24 7.54 7.82 -4.20
N GLY A 25 6.22 7.73 -3.97
CA GLY A 25 5.59 6.60 -3.32
C GLY A 25 5.48 6.69 -1.80
N ASP A 26 6.07 7.72 -1.17
CA ASP A 26 6.02 7.97 0.27
C ASP A 26 4.73 8.72 0.65
N TRP A 27 3.98 8.17 1.61
CA TRP A 27 2.79 8.78 2.16
C TRP A 27 3.02 9.23 3.60
N GLN A 28 2.39 10.34 3.97
CA GLN A 28 2.47 10.90 5.32
C GLN A 28 1.08 10.99 5.94
N PRO A 29 0.89 10.44 7.15
CA PRO A 29 -0.41 10.49 7.82
C PRO A 29 -0.79 11.91 8.21
N ALA A 30 -2.06 12.23 8.09
CA ALA A 30 -2.61 13.51 8.48
C ALA A 30 -2.91 13.54 9.99
N ALA A 31 -2.62 14.66 10.65
CA ALA A 31 -2.98 14.90 12.05
C ALA A 31 -4.41 15.45 12.23
N THR A 32 -5.24 15.36 11.20
CA THR A 32 -6.62 15.85 11.18
C THR A 32 -7.46 14.89 10.37
N ASP A 33 -8.74 14.77 10.72
CA ASP A 33 -9.67 13.95 9.96
C ASP A 33 -9.95 14.62 8.61
N LEU A 34 -9.47 14.01 7.52
CA LEU A 34 -9.66 14.54 6.16
C LEU A 34 -11.07 14.24 5.61
N ASN A 35 -11.85 13.39 6.29
CA ASN A 35 -13.22 13.06 5.93
C ASN A 35 -14.24 14.02 6.59
N GLU A 36 -13.86 14.72 7.66
CA GLU A 36 -14.69 15.71 8.34
C GLU A 36 -14.17 17.15 8.17
N PRO A 37 -14.83 18.00 7.34
CA PRO A 37 -14.40 19.38 7.12
C PRO A 37 -14.61 20.33 8.31
N THR A 38 -15.06 19.82 9.47
CA THR A 38 -15.53 20.63 10.62
C THR A 38 -14.82 20.35 11.94
N ALA A 39 -13.76 19.54 11.97
CA ALA A 39 -13.01 19.32 13.21
C ALA A 39 -12.40 20.66 13.68
N ASP A 40 -12.83 21.13 14.86
CA ASP A 40 -12.32 22.36 15.48
C ASP A 40 -10.83 22.18 15.74
N ILE A 41 -10.00 22.89 14.97
CA ILE A 41 -8.53 22.87 15.01
C ILE A 41 -7.96 23.12 16.43
N ASN A 42 -8.76 23.60 17.39
CA ASN A 42 -8.30 23.87 18.76
C ASN A 42 -8.29 22.65 19.70
N ASP A 43 -8.81 21.48 19.32
CA ASP A 43 -8.65 20.26 20.12
C ASP A 43 -7.36 19.51 19.76
N THR A 44 -6.25 19.94 20.38
CA THR A 44 -4.94 19.32 20.18
C THR A 44 -4.87 17.87 20.68
N ALA A 45 -5.74 17.47 21.61
CA ALA A 45 -5.78 16.09 22.10
C ALA A 45 -6.36 15.16 21.02
N SER A 46 -7.39 15.62 20.29
CA SER A 46 -7.93 14.91 19.14
C SER A 46 -6.91 14.74 18.00
N GLY A 47 -6.02 15.71 17.78
CA GLY A 47 -5.02 15.63 16.70
C GLY A 47 -3.99 14.50 16.84
N ILE A 48 -3.58 14.17 18.08
CA ILE A 48 -2.64 13.05 18.32
C ILE A 48 -3.32 11.70 18.09
N GLU A 49 -4.53 11.51 18.62
CA GLU A 49 -5.30 10.28 18.43
C GLU A 49 -5.60 10.05 16.94
N VAL A 50 -6.00 11.08 16.21
CA VAL A 50 -6.24 10.99 14.76
C VAL A 50 -4.96 10.64 14.02
N PHE A 51 -3.83 11.27 14.37
CA PHE A 51 -2.54 10.97 13.76
C PHE A 51 -2.13 9.51 13.98
N GLU A 52 -2.25 8.98 15.20
CA GLU A 52 -1.91 7.59 15.52
C GLU A 52 -2.77 6.60 14.74
N ASN A 53 -4.07 6.86 14.62
CA ASN A 53 -4.98 6.03 13.82
C ASN A 53 -4.63 6.10 12.32
N ASN A 54 -4.44 7.30 11.78
CA ASN A 54 -4.10 7.50 10.38
C ASN A 54 -2.74 6.87 10.05
N ALA A 55 -1.75 6.97 10.93
CA ALA A 55 -0.44 6.34 10.74
C ALA A 55 -0.52 4.81 10.67
N ALA A 56 -1.35 4.18 11.51
CA ALA A 56 -1.52 2.72 11.45
C ALA A 56 -2.16 2.28 10.13
N VAL A 57 -3.16 3.02 9.64
CA VAL A 57 -3.83 2.73 8.37
C VAL A 57 -2.92 3.01 7.18
N GLU A 58 -2.21 4.14 7.20
CA GLU A 58 -1.26 4.56 6.17
C GLU A 58 -0.18 3.49 5.95
N VAL A 59 0.48 3.03 7.02
CA VAL A 59 1.51 1.98 6.94
C VAL A 59 1.00 0.68 6.28
N GLU A 60 -0.23 0.25 6.60
CA GLU A 60 -0.81 -0.96 6.00
C GLU A 60 -1.09 -0.78 4.51
N LEU A 61 -1.70 0.35 4.15
CA LEU A 61 -2.07 0.67 2.77
C LEU A 61 -0.84 0.91 1.89
N GLU A 62 0.17 1.62 2.41
CA GLU A 62 1.43 1.89 1.72
C GLU A 62 2.21 0.60 1.49
N ALA A 63 2.30 -0.27 2.51
CA ALA A 63 2.92 -1.59 2.36
C ALA A 63 2.26 -2.40 1.23
N ARG A 64 0.93 -2.39 1.18
CA ARG A 64 0.18 -3.07 0.12
C ARG A 64 0.40 -2.42 -1.25
N LEU A 65 0.43 -1.08 -1.31
CA LEU A 65 0.68 -0.33 -2.54
C LEU A 65 2.07 -0.66 -3.10
N MET A 66 3.10 -0.73 -2.23
CA MET A 66 4.44 -1.14 -2.61
C MET A 66 4.49 -2.54 -3.22
N GLU A 67 3.73 -3.51 -2.67
CA GLU A 67 3.65 -4.85 -3.26
C GLU A 67 3.05 -4.83 -4.68
N VAL A 68 1.97 -4.04 -4.85
CA VAL A 68 1.26 -3.89 -6.12
C VAL A 68 2.15 -3.21 -7.16
N ASP A 69 2.81 -2.12 -6.79
CA ASP A 69 3.74 -1.41 -7.67
C ASP A 69 4.93 -2.28 -8.06
N ALA A 70 5.51 -3.02 -7.11
CA ALA A 70 6.56 -3.97 -7.42
C ALA A 70 6.08 -5.07 -8.37
N ALA A 71 4.82 -5.50 -8.29
CA ALA A 71 4.25 -6.47 -9.21
C ALA A 71 4.04 -5.91 -10.62
N LEU A 72 3.58 -4.65 -10.73
CA LEU A 72 3.46 -3.94 -12.01
C LEU A 72 4.83 -3.77 -12.68
N VAL A 73 5.87 -3.38 -11.93
CA VAL A 73 7.25 -3.30 -12.44
C VAL A 73 7.73 -4.66 -12.96
N ARG A 74 7.42 -5.76 -12.26
CA ARG A 74 7.75 -7.12 -12.75
C ARG A 74 7.01 -7.47 -14.04
N MET A 75 5.78 -6.99 -14.25
CA MET A 75 5.05 -7.19 -15.50
C MET A 75 5.74 -6.47 -16.66
N GLU A 76 6.15 -5.21 -16.46
CA GLU A 76 6.89 -4.45 -17.46
C GLU A 76 8.25 -5.09 -17.79
N ALA A 77 8.93 -5.62 -16.76
CA ALA A 77 10.20 -6.30 -16.90
C ALA A 77 10.09 -7.75 -17.42
N ASN A 78 8.89 -8.26 -17.72
CA ASN A 78 8.64 -9.67 -18.10
C ASN A 78 9.17 -10.71 -17.09
N THR A 79 9.24 -10.34 -15.80
CA THR A 79 9.63 -11.23 -14.69
C THR A 79 8.46 -11.55 -13.75
N TYR A 80 7.24 -11.12 -14.12
CA TYR A 80 6.04 -11.44 -13.37
C TYR A 80 5.78 -12.95 -13.30
N GLY A 81 5.30 -13.41 -12.15
CA GLY A 81 5.04 -14.83 -11.90
C GLY A 81 6.29 -15.68 -11.63
N VAL A 82 7.46 -15.07 -11.40
CA VAL A 82 8.68 -15.77 -11.01
C VAL A 82 9.03 -15.48 -9.56
N CYS A 83 9.32 -16.52 -8.77
CA CYS A 83 9.68 -16.38 -7.37
C CYS A 83 11.02 -15.68 -7.21
N ARG A 84 11.06 -14.61 -6.41
CA ARG A 84 12.28 -13.84 -6.11
C ARG A 84 13.40 -14.63 -5.43
N VAL A 85 13.08 -15.76 -4.80
CA VAL A 85 14.02 -16.54 -3.98
C VAL A 85 14.64 -17.68 -4.77
N CYS A 86 13.81 -18.54 -5.38
CA CYS A 86 14.28 -19.73 -6.10
C CYS A 86 14.22 -19.61 -7.61
N ASN A 87 13.73 -18.49 -8.15
CA ASN A 87 13.62 -18.22 -9.58
C ASN A 87 12.73 -19.21 -10.37
N ASN A 88 11.89 -19.98 -9.67
CA ASN A 88 10.90 -20.87 -10.25
C ASN A 88 9.55 -20.15 -10.46
N PRO A 89 8.67 -20.65 -11.34
CA PRO A 89 7.31 -20.12 -11.49
C PRO A 89 6.54 -20.13 -10.17
N ILE A 90 5.82 -19.04 -9.89
CA ILE A 90 4.87 -18.94 -8.79
C ILE A 90 3.60 -19.69 -9.19
N GLU A 91 3.01 -20.43 -8.26
CA GLU A 91 1.83 -21.23 -8.51
C GLU A 91 0.65 -20.36 -8.97
N ASP A 92 -0.06 -20.76 -10.03
CA ASP A 92 -1.22 -20.01 -10.54
C ASP A 92 -2.26 -19.73 -9.46
N ALA A 93 -2.54 -20.71 -8.60
CA ALA A 93 -3.46 -20.54 -7.47
C ALA A 93 -3.00 -19.44 -6.48
N ARG A 94 -1.68 -19.27 -6.32
CA ARG A 94 -1.09 -18.22 -5.48
C ARG A 94 -1.25 -16.85 -6.12
N LEU A 95 -0.97 -16.73 -7.42
CA LEU A 95 -1.15 -15.48 -8.18
C LEU A 95 -2.62 -15.10 -8.31
N HIS A 96 -3.52 -16.07 -8.41
CA HIS A 96 -4.97 -15.81 -8.42
C HIS A 96 -5.45 -15.28 -7.06
N ALA A 97 -4.94 -15.85 -5.96
CA ALA A 97 -5.29 -15.40 -4.60
C ALA A 97 -4.64 -14.05 -4.23
N ASN A 98 -3.40 -13.81 -4.66
CA ASN A 98 -2.70 -12.55 -4.49
C ASN A 98 -1.87 -12.24 -5.75
N PRO A 99 -2.37 -11.42 -6.68
CA PRO A 99 -1.64 -11.07 -7.90
C PRO A 99 -0.35 -10.27 -7.64
N ALA A 100 -0.23 -9.64 -6.48
CA ALA A 100 0.99 -8.94 -6.10
C ALA A 100 2.09 -9.87 -5.53
N ALA A 101 1.80 -11.17 -5.38
CA ALA A 101 2.72 -12.13 -4.79
C ALA A 101 4.08 -12.14 -5.51
N ALA A 102 5.15 -12.12 -4.71
CA ALA A 102 6.52 -12.08 -5.20
C ALA A 102 7.29 -13.39 -4.92
N THR A 103 6.68 -14.34 -4.22
CA THR A 103 7.29 -15.63 -3.89
C THR A 103 6.31 -16.78 -4.10
N CYS A 104 6.85 -17.96 -4.38
CA CYS A 104 6.08 -19.20 -4.43
C CYS A 104 5.64 -19.62 -3.01
N ILE A 105 4.71 -20.56 -2.92
CA ILE A 105 4.16 -21.03 -1.63
C ILE A 105 5.26 -21.52 -0.69
N ALA A 106 6.29 -22.18 -1.21
CA ALA A 106 7.43 -22.67 -0.41
C ALA A 106 8.28 -21.55 0.21
N HIS A 107 8.28 -20.35 -0.37
CA HIS A 107 9.02 -19.18 0.11
C HIS A 107 8.07 -18.06 0.53
N ARG A 108 6.85 -18.43 0.94
CA ARG A 108 5.86 -17.50 1.46
C ARG A 108 6.22 -17.19 2.92
N GLU A 109 7.13 -16.23 3.12
CA GLU A 109 7.43 -15.67 4.44
C GLU A 109 7.69 -14.17 4.36
N GLY A 110 7.22 -13.50 5.41
CA GLY A 110 6.76 -12.11 5.49
C GLY A 110 5.35 -12.15 6.07
#